data_AF-A0A2A9JR92-F1
#
_entry.id   AF-A0A2A9JR92-F1
#
_cell.length_a   1.000
_cell.length_b   1.000
_cell.length_c   1.000
_cell.angle_alpha   90.00
_cell.angle_beta   90.00
_cell.angle_gamma   90.00
#
_symmetry.space_group_name_H-M   'P 1'
#
loop_
_entity.id
_entity.type
_entity.pdbx_description
1 polymer ?
#
loop_
_entity_poly.entity_id
_entity_poly.type
_entity_poly.pdbx_seq_one_letter_code
_entity_poly.pdbx_strand_id
1 'polypeptide(L)'
;MIVIWKGWGLLVIVITTLIVVLTTVLFEKAGLSVAYGAALGMILSAGAIWQAGNKFNSPLKNRVLLDKQTGAEVILKPDHSLFFIKMQYWAFIAGAIGLFMLVNLLVGRSS
;
A
#
# COMPACT_ATOMS: atom_id res chain seq x y z
N MET A 1 -23.20 6.78 -6.98
CA MET A 1 -21.77 7.13 -7.05
C MET A 1 -20.95 5.96 -6.51
N ILE A 2 -19.95 5.50 -7.26
CA ILE A 2 -19.04 4.43 -6.80
C ILE A 2 -17.89 5.10 -6.03
N VAL A 3 -17.87 4.95 -4.71
CA VAL A 3 -16.73 5.39 -3.89
C VAL A 3 -15.71 4.26 -3.85
N ILE A 4 -14.53 4.51 -4.41
CA ILE A 4 -13.47 3.50 -4.58
C ILE A 4 -12.59 3.32 -3.34
N TRP A 5 -12.75 4.11 -2.27
CA TRP A 5 -11.96 3.97 -1.05
C TRP A 5 -12.82 3.95 0.20
N LYS A 6 -12.29 3.36 1.28
CA LYS A 6 -12.91 3.37 2.60
C LYS A 6 -11.88 3.71 3.68
N GLY A 7 -12.28 4.56 4.63
CA GLY A 7 -11.44 5.01 5.75
C GLY A 7 -10.04 5.44 5.30
N TRP A 8 -9.01 4.83 5.88
CA TRP A 8 -7.60 5.11 5.58
C TRP A 8 -7.07 4.50 4.27
N GLY A 9 -7.93 3.91 3.42
CA GLY A 9 -7.51 3.29 2.16
C GLY A 9 -6.71 4.19 1.22
N LEU A 10 -7.00 5.50 1.22
CA LEU A 10 -6.27 6.49 0.42
C LEU A 10 -4.77 6.59 0.80
N LEU A 11 -4.38 6.16 2.01
CA LEU A 11 -2.97 6.14 2.42
C LEU A 11 -2.10 5.26 1.53
N VAL A 12 -2.65 4.28 0.82
CA VAL A 12 -1.87 3.51 -0.18
C VAL A 12 -1.24 4.45 -1.21
N ILE A 13 -2.05 5.36 -1.80
CA ILE A 13 -1.57 6.31 -2.80
C ILE A 13 -0.55 7.28 -2.19
N VAL A 14 -0.84 7.78 -0.99
CA VAL A 14 0.05 8.73 -0.29
C VAL A 14 1.40 8.09 0.03
N ILE A 15 1.41 6.89 0.60
CA ILE A 15 2.63 6.16 0.96
C ILE A 15 3.46 5.85 -0.29
N THR A 16 2.84 5.31 -1.34
CA THR A 16 3.54 5.02 -2.59
C THR A 16 4.12 6.28 -3.21
N THR A 17 3.34 7.34 -3.33
CA THR A 17 3.79 8.60 -3.95
C THR A 17 4.96 9.21 -3.17
N LEU A 18 4.84 9.33 -1.84
CA LEU A 18 5.89 9.93 -1.02
C LEU A 18 7.19 9.14 -1.08
N ILE A 19 7.14 7.82 -0.98
CA ILE A 19 8.35 6.98 -0.97
C ILE A 19 8.99 6.94 -2.35
N VAL A 20 8.21 6.84 -3.43
CA VAL A 20 8.73 6.88 -4.80
C VAL A 20 9.37 8.24 -5.11
N VAL A 21 8.72 9.35 -4.76
CA VAL A 21 9.30 10.69 -4.95
C VAL A 21 10.58 10.86 -4.13
N LEU A 22 10.60 10.43 -2.86
CA LEU A 22 11.78 10.53 -2.02
C LEU A 22 12.96 9.73 -2.61
N THR A 23 12.73 8.48 -2.99
CA THR A 23 13.78 7.60 -3.52
C THR A 23 14.30 8.07 -4.88
N THR A 24 13.41 8.54 -5.77
CA THR A 24 13.82 9.12 -7.07
C THR A 24 14.68 10.36 -6.91
N VAL A 25 14.29 11.30 -6.05
CA VAL A 25 15.09 12.51 -5.75
C VAL A 25 16.44 12.15 -5.12
N LEU A 26 16.49 11.17 -4.22
CA LEU A 26 17.74 10.72 -3.62
C LEU A 26 18.69 10.10 -4.66
N PHE A 27 18.17 9.30 -5.59
CA PHE A 27 18.97 8.69 -6.67
C PHE A 27 19.49 9.75 -7.62
N GLU A 28 18.64 10.70 -8.03
CA GLU A 28 19.04 11.83 -8.88
C GLU A 28 20.18 12.62 -8.25
N LYS A 29 20.06 12.98 -6.96
CA LYS A 29 21.11 13.71 -6.23
C LYS A 29 22.41 12.92 -6.06
N ALA A 30 22.33 11.59 -6.09
CA ALA A 30 23.48 10.71 -6.04
C ALA A 30 24.11 10.46 -7.43
N GLY A 31 23.58 11.07 -8.51
CA GLY A 31 24.01 10.81 -9.88
C GLY A 31 23.65 9.41 -10.40
N LEU A 32 22.68 8.75 -9.75
CA LEU A 32 22.18 7.43 -10.11
C LEU A 32 20.91 7.55 -10.97
N SER A 33 20.59 6.49 -11.72
CA SER A 33 19.40 6.49 -12.56
C SER A 33 18.12 6.53 -11.70
N VAL A 34 17.28 7.53 -12.00
CA VAL A 34 15.97 7.75 -11.38
C VAL A 34 15.06 6.52 -11.51
N ALA A 35 15.23 5.72 -12.57
CA ALA A 35 14.45 4.51 -12.78
C ALA A 35 14.72 3.45 -11.69
N TYR A 36 15.97 3.29 -11.26
CA TYR A 36 16.30 2.42 -10.11
C TYR A 36 15.74 2.99 -8.80
N GLY A 37 15.76 4.32 -8.65
CA GLY A 37 15.13 4.99 -7.51
C GLY A 37 13.63 4.70 -7.45
N ALA A 38 12.91 4.81 -8.56
CA ALA A 38 11.48 4.52 -8.63
C ALA A 38 11.17 3.04 -8.35
N ALA A 39 11.96 2.11 -8.91
CA ALA A 39 11.81 0.68 -8.66
C ALA A 39 12.01 0.34 -7.17
N LEU A 40 13.07 0.89 -6.55
CA LEU A 40 13.31 0.73 -5.12
C LEU A 40 12.20 1.39 -4.28
N GLY A 41 11.73 2.56 -4.68
CA GLY A 41 10.61 3.26 -4.04
C GLY A 41 9.33 2.44 -4.01
N MET A 42 9.00 1.77 -5.12
CA MET A 42 7.85 0.86 -5.19
C MET A 42 8.01 -0.31 -4.21
N ILE A 43 9.19 -0.94 -4.15
CA ILE A 43 9.48 -2.05 -3.22
C ILE A 43 9.41 -1.58 -1.76
N LEU A 44 9.99 -0.43 -1.42
CA LEU A 44 9.94 0.13 -0.06
C LEU A 44 8.51 0.52 0.33
N SER A 45 7.73 1.05 -0.63
CA SER A 45 6.33 1.37 -0.39
C SER A 45 5.49 0.13 -0.07
N ALA A 46 5.80 -1.01 -0.67
CA ALA A 46 5.15 -2.27 -0.34
C ALA A 46 5.31 -2.64 1.14
N GLY A 47 6.52 -2.52 1.68
CA GLY A 47 6.79 -2.76 3.10
C GLY A 47 6.00 -1.80 4.01
N ALA A 48 6.00 -0.50 3.69
CA ALA A 48 5.27 0.50 4.44
C ALA A 48 3.73 0.28 4.39
N ILE A 49 3.19 -0.07 3.21
CA ILE A 49 1.78 -0.39 3.01
C ILE A 49 1.39 -1.66 3.78
N TRP A 50 2.24 -2.68 3.79
CA TRP A 50 2.01 -3.91 4.55
C TRP A 50 1.86 -3.62 6.04
N GLN A 51 2.81 -2.86 6.60
CA GLN A 51 2.80 -2.50 8.01
C GLN A 51 1.58 -1.64 8.36
N ALA A 52 1.32 -0.58 7.58
CA ALA A 52 0.19 0.31 7.80
C ALA A 52 -1.14 -0.44 7.64
N GLY A 53 -1.30 -1.20 6.56
CA GLY A 53 -2.50 -1.96 6.25
C GLY A 53 -2.84 -2.98 7.32
N ASN A 54 -1.87 -3.75 7.81
CA ASN A 54 -2.08 -4.70 8.91
C ASN A 54 -2.42 -4.00 10.23
N LYS A 55 -1.82 -2.84 10.51
CA LYS A 55 -2.14 -2.03 11.68
C LYS A 55 -3.57 -1.47 11.61
N PHE A 56 -3.99 -0.96 10.46
CA PHE A 56 -5.31 -0.34 10.28
C PHE A 56 -6.42 -1.39 10.21
N ASN A 57 -6.22 -2.47 9.45
CA ASN A 57 -7.18 -3.57 9.28
C ASN A 57 -7.01 -4.71 10.31
N SER A 58 -6.39 -4.43 11.45
CA SER A 58 -6.14 -5.45 12.48
C SER A 58 -7.45 -6.00 13.06
N PRO A 59 -7.65 -7.33 13.10
CA PRO A 59 -8.79 -7.95 13.77
C PRO A 59 -8.89 -7.64 15.28
N LEU A 60 -7.78 -7.25 15.91
CA LEU A 60 -7.75 -6.81 17.31
C LEU A 60 -8.58 -5.55 17.56
N LYS A 61 -8.95 -4.83 16.49
CA LYS A 61 -9.80 -3.64 16.55
C LYS A 61 -11.28 -3.94 16.28
N ASN A 62 -11.66 -5.21 16.16
CA ASN A 62 -13.06 -5.60 16.04
C ASN A 62 -13.83 -5.16 17.29
N ARG A 63 -15.04 -4.65 17.10
CA ARG A 63 -15.93 -4.25 18.20
C ARG A 63 -17.19 -5.09 18.16
N VAL A 64 -17.55 -5.68 19.29
CA VAL A 64 -18.86 -6.33 19.46
C VAL A 64 -19.85 -5.24 19.89
N LEU A 65 -20.92 -5.09 19.13
CA LEU A 65 -22.00 -4.16 19.41
C LEU A 65 -23.27 -4.97 19.67
N LEU A 66 -24.05 -4.59 20.68
CA LEU A 66 -25.36 -5.18 20.92
C LEU A 66 -26.42 -4.37 20.17
N ASP A 67 -27.15 -5.02 19.27
CA ASP A 67 -28.33 -4.46 18.65
C ASP A 67 -29.45 -4.32 19.69
N LYS A 68 -29.88 -3.09 19.96
CA LYS A 68 -30.88 -2.82 21.01
C LYS A 68 -32.29 -3.31 20.67
N GLN A 69 -32.61 -3.48 19.40
CA GLN A 69 -33.95 -3.88 18.97
C GLN A 69 -34.11 -5.39 19.01
N THR A 70 -33.07 -6.11 18.58
CA THR A 70 -33.12 -7.58 18.43
C THR A 70 -32.39 -8.31 19.55
N GLY A 71 -31.53 -7.63 20.31
CA GLY A 71 -30.62 -8.26 21.27
C GLY A 71 -29.47 -9.02 20.62
N ALA A 72 -29.30 -8.93 19.29
CA ALA A 72 -28.26 -9.65 18.57
C ALA A 72 -26.88 -8.99 18.73
N GLU A 73 -25.82 -9.80 18.76
CA GLU A 73 -24.45 -9.31 18.69
C GLU A 73 -24.01 -9.07 17.24
N VAL A 74 -23.51 -7.87 16.96
CA VAL A 74 -22.96 -7.46 15.66
C VAL A 74 -21.47 -7.17 15.81
N ILE A 75 -20.63 -7.88 15.05
CA ILE A 75 -19.18 -7.67 15.03
C ILE A 75 -18.84 -6.64 13.96
N LEU A 76 -18.43 -5.44 14.39
CA LEU A 76 -17.96 -4.39 13.51
C LEU A 76 -16.46 -4.55 13.26
N LYS A 77 -16.10 -4.83 12.00
CA LYS A 77 -14.73 -5.04 11.54
C LYS A 77 -14.18 -3.76 10.90
N PRO A 78 -12.93 -3.36 11.16
CA PRO A 78 -12.29 -2.29 10.40
C PRO A 78 -12.22 -2.65 8.91
N ASP A 79 -12.58 -1.68 8.06
CA ASP A 79 -12.47 -1.79 6.61
C ASP A 79 -11.81 -0.54 6.06
N HIS A 80 -10.49 -0.63 5.86
CA HIS A 80 -9.67 0.36 5.19
C HIS A 80 -9.18 -0.24 3.88
N SER A 81 -9.74 0.23 2.77
CA SER A 81 -9.54 -0.37 1.44
C SER A 81 -9.48 0.70 0.35
N LEU A 82 -8.72 0.39 -0.70
CA LEU A 82 -8.64 1.18 -1.93
C LEU A 82 -8.97 0.27 -3.11
N PHE A 83 -9.81 0.74 -4.02
CA PHE A 83 -10.49 -0.06 -5.05
C PHE A 83 -11.05 -1.37 -4.50
N PHE A 84 -11.70 -1.32 -3.34
CA PHE A 84 -12.28 -2.47 -2.64
C PHE A 84 -11.28 -3.55 -2.18
N ILE A 85 -9.98 -3.28 -2.31
CA ILE A 85 -8.89 -4.16 -1.86
C ILE A 85 -8.35 -3.61 -0.54
N LYS A 86 -8.27 -4.45 0.49
CA LYS A 86 -7.68 -4.06 1.79
C LYS A 86 -6.26 -3.58 1.60
N MET A 87 -5.88 -2.52 2.33
CA MET A 87 -4.58 -1.86 2.20
C MET A 87 -3.39 -2.84 2.17
N GLN A 88 -3.34 -3.83 3.06
CA GLN A 88 -2.20 -4.77 3.12
C GLN A 88 -1.99 -5.58 1.83
N TYR A 89 -3.02 -5.78 1.01
CA TYR A 89 -2.88 -6.51 -0.26
C TYR A 89 -2.31 -5.63 -1.38
N TRP A 90 -2.44 -4.30 -1.27
CA TRP A 90 -1.73 -3.39 -2.17
C TRP A 90 -0.21 -3.47 -2.03
N ALA A 91 0.31 -3.98 -0.90
CA ALA A 91 1.73 -4.26 -0.74
C ALA A 91 2.24 -5.23 -1.80
N PHE A 92 1.50 -6.30 -2.08
CA PHE A 92 1.90 -7.28 -3.11
C PHE A 92 1.88 -6.67 -4.50
N ILE A 93 0.89 -5.82 -4.81
CA ILE A 93 0.78 -5.13 -6.09
C ILE A 93 1.97 -4.16 -6.26
N ALA A 94 2.23 -3.32 -5.26
CA ALA A 94 3.34 -2.37 -5.30
C ALA A 94 4.70 -3.08 -5.39
N GLY A 95 4.88 -4.16 -4.61
CA GLY A 95 6.09 -4.97 -4.61
C GLY A 95 6.31 -5.68 -5.94
N ALA A 96 5.26 -6.25 -6.54
CA ALA A 96 5.33 -6.89 -7.85
C ALA A 96 5.68 -5.89 -8.96
N ILE A 97 5.09 -4.70 -8.96
CA ILE A 97 5.44 -3.63 -9.91
C ILE A 97 6.90 -3.22 -9.72
N GLY A 98 7.34 -2.97 -8.48
CA GLY A 98 8.72 -2.59 -8.20
C GLY A 98 9.74 -3.66 -8.61
N LEU A 99 9.44 -4.93 -8.34
CA LEU A 99 10.27 -6.06 -8.77
C LEU A 99 10.32 -6.18 -10.29
N PHE A 100 9.17 -6.06 -10.96
CA PHE A 100 9.09 -6.09 -12.42
C PHE A 100 9.91 -4.95 -13.05
N MET A 101 9.80 -3.73 -12.51
CA MET A 101 10.63 -2.60 -12.96
C MET A 101 12.12 -2.91 -12.78
N LEU A 102 12.52 -3.40 -11.61
CA LEU A 102 13.92 -3.72 -11.31
C LEU A 102 14.47 -4.78 -12.27
N VAL A 103 13.73 -5.87 -12.50
CA VAL A 103 14.14 -6.93 -13.42
C VAL A 103 14.32 -6.39 -14.84
N ASN A 104 13.37 -5.60 -15.35
CA ASN A 104 13.50 -5.00 -16.68
C ASN A 104 14.70 -4.06 -16.79
N LEU A 105 15.00 -3.29 -15.75
CA LEU A 105 16.18 -2.41 -15.72
C LEU A 105 17.50 -3.19 -15.70
N LEU A 106 17.52 -4.38 -15.08
CA LEU A 106 18.69 -5.24 -15.05
C LEU A 106 18.89 -5.97 -16.38
N VAL A 107 17.82 -6.51 -16.96
CA VAL A 107 17.86 -7.23 -18.24
C VAL A 107 18.13 -6.26 -19.40
N GLY A 108 17.45 -5.11 -19.45
CA GLY A 108 17.67 -4.10 -20.49
C GLY A 108 19.05 -3.43 -20.45
N ARG A 109 19.81 -3.61 -19.37
CA ARG A 109 21.22 -3.18 -19.29
C ARG A 109 22.18 -4.22 -19.87
N SER A 110 21.76 -5.48 -19.98
CA SER A 110 22.57 -6.59 -20.50
C SER A 110 22.47 -6.81 -22.02
N SER A 111 21.62 -6.01 -22.69
CA SER A 111 21.42 -5.98 -24.15
C SER A 111 22.02 -4.72 -24.75
#